data_AF-A0AAN5I2Y6-F1
#
_entry.id   AF-A0AAN5I2Y6-F1
#
_cell.length_a   1.000
_cell.length_b   1.000
_cell.length_c   1.000
_cell.angle_alpha   90.00
_cell.angle_beta   90.00
_cell.angle_gamma   90.00
#
_symmetry.space_group_name_H-M   'P 1'
#
loop_
_entity.id
_entity.type
_entity.pdbx_description
1 polymer ?
#
loop_
_entity_poly.entity_id
_entity_poly.type
_entity_poly.pdbx_seq_one_letter_code
_entity_poly.pdbx_strand_id
1 'polypeptide(L)'
;SIEEEKFAFQLDQLTFGAFFTLPERADDRLAVGLIMLIVLYGAITNVLLLVAVLGTKEMRANPSYYLLIQIAVCDLVMLFFETFYHMAGIVFRQAYLKSA
;
A
#
# COMPACT_ATOMS: atom_id res chain seq x y z
N SER A 1 -35.48 -5.65 13.98
CA SER A 1 -34.71 -6.87 14.26
C SER A 1 -34.35 -7.67 13.00
N ILE A 2 -34.07 -7.00 11.86
CA ILE A 2 -33.53 -7.62 10.64
C ILE A 2 -32.39 -6.73 10.09
N GLU A 3 -32.47 -5.41 10.30
CA GLU A 3 -31.39 -4.47 9.98
C GLU A 3 -30.13 -4.68 10.84
N GLU A 4 -30.26 -5.01 12.13
CA GLU A 4 -29.09 -5.25 12.99
C GLU A 4 -28.28 -6.50 12.58
N GLU A 5 -28.94 -7.55 12.06
CA GLU A 5 -28.24 -8.75 11.57
C GLU A 5 -27.45 -8.49 10.28
N LYS A 6 -27.95 -7.63 9.39
CA LYS A 6 -27.21 -7.20 8.18
C LYS A 6 -25.96 -6.40 8.53
N PHE A 7 -26.01 -5.58 9.59
CA PHE A 7 -24.84 -4.83 10.07
C PHE A 7 -23.87 -5.68 10.88
N ALA A 8 -24.36 -6.65 11.65
CA ALA A 8 -23.51 -7.57 12.42
C ALA A 8 -22.64 -8.46 11.52
N PHE A 9 -23.13 -8.84 10.33
CA PHE A 9 -22.39 -9.64 9.36
C PHE A 9 -21.27 -8.88 8.62
N GLN A 10 -21.15 -7.55 8.80
CA GLN A 10 -20.17 -6.74 8.08
C GLN A 10 -18.86 -6.49 8.84
N LEU A 11 -18.84 -6.54 10.18
CA LEU A 11 -17.64 -6.18 10.95
C LEU A 11 -16.60 -7.30 10.99
N ASP A 12 -17.01 -8.54 11.23
CA ASP A 12 -16.10 -9.68 11.26
C ASP A 12 -15.47 -9.96 9.88
N GLN A 13 -16.23 -9.67 8.81
CA GLN A 13 -15.72 -9.72 7.44
C GLN A 13 -14.77 -8.58 7.12
N LEU A 14 -14.81 -7.42 7.78
CA LEU A 14 -13.86 -6.32 7.57
C LEU A 14 -12.48 -6.58 8.22
N THR A 15 -12.35 -7.67 8.99
CA THR A 15 -11.10 -8.02 9.66
C THR A 15 -10.03 -8.45 8.67
N PHE A 16 -8.77 -8.08 8.95
CA PHE A 16 -7.61 -8.51 8.17
C PHE A 16 -7.55 -10.04 7.98
N GLY A 17 -7.93 -10.83 9.00
CA GLY A 17 -8.00 -12.29 8.88
C GLY A 17 -9.03 -12.78 7.86
N ALA A 18 -10.20 -12.15 7.79
CA ALA A 18 -11.26 -12.50 6.84
C ALA A 18 -10.86 -12.19 5.39
N PHE A 19 -9.96 -11.23 5.16
CA PHE A 19 -9.37 -10.97 3.84
C PHE A 19 -8.61 -12.18 3.28
N PHE A 20 -7.90 -12.93 4.12
CA PHE A 20 -7.10 -14.08 3.68
C PHE A 20 -7.86 -15.39 3.62
N THR A 21 -8.94 -15.55 4.40
CA THR A 21 -9.65 -16.82 4.55
C THR A 21 -10.85 -16.98 3.61
N LEU A 22 -11.49 -15.89 3.17
CA LEU A 22 -12.70 -15.96 2.34
C LEU A 22 -12.38 -16.23 0.86
N PRO A 23 -12.94 -17.27 0.22
CA PRO A 23 -12.69 -17.59 -1.18
C PRO A 23 -13.22 -16.52 -2.14
N GLU A 24 -14.32 -15.85 -1.78
CA GLU A 24 -14.95 -14.75 -2.54
C GLU A 24 -14.09 -13.49 -2.65
N ARG A 25 -12.94 -13.44 -1.95
CA ARG A 25 -11.94 -12.38 -1.99
C ARG A 25 -10.68 -12.75 -2.76
N ALA A 26 -10.72 -13.82 -3.57
CA ALA A 26 -9.58 -14.20 -4.41
C ALA A 26 -9.10 -13.06 -5.33
N ASP A 27 -10.03 -12.35 -5.98
CA ASP A 27 -9.69 -11.26 -6.90
C ASP A 27 -9.10 -10.03 -6.17
N ASP A 28 -9.67 -9.66 -5.03
CA ASP A 28 -9.14 -8.56 -4.20
C ASP A 28 -7.73 -8.91 -3.67
N ARG A 29 -7.49 -10.16 -3.28
CA ARG A 29 -6.17 -10.65 -2.86
C ARG A 29 -5.15 -10.59 -3.98
N LEU A 30 -5.55 -10.95 -5.20
CA LEU A 30 -4.66 -10.92 -6.37
C LEU A 30 -4.30 -9.47 -6.75
N ALA A 31 -5.27 -8.56 -6.73
CA ALA A 31 -5.04 -7.14 -6.95
C ALA A 31 -4.09 -6.54 -5.90
N VAL A 32 -4.35 -6.80 -4.61
CA VAL A 32 -3.47 -6.34 -3.51
C VAL A 32 -2.08 -6.95 -3.63
N GLY A 33 -1.97 -8.24 -3.94
CA GLY A 33 -0.69 -8.92 -4.10
C GLY A 33 0.15 -8.30 -5.22
N LEU A 34 -0.46 -8.05 -6.38
CA LEU A 34 0.24 -7.43 -7.51
C LEU A 34 0.70 -6.00 -7.19
N ILE A 35 -0.15 -5.19 -6.58
CA ILE A 35 0.20 -3.82 -6.18
C ILE A 35 1.30 -3.83 -5.11
N MET A 36 1.21 -4.74 -4.13
CA MET A 36 2.21 -4.86 -3.07
C MET A 36 3.60 -5.17 -3.64
N LEU A 37 3.71 -5.97 -4.70
CA LEU A 37 4.99 -6.22 -5.36
C LEU A 37 5.61 -4.95 -5.95
N ILE A 38 4.80 -4.11 -6.60
CA ILE A 38 5.24 -2.83 -7.18
C ILE A 38 5.66 -1.87 -6.05
N VAL A 39 4.84 -1.75 -5.01
CA VAL A 39 5.13 -0.90 -3.85
C VAL A 39 6.42 -1.34 -3.15
N LEU A 40 6.60 -2.65 -2.94
CA LEU A 40 7.79 -3.20 -2.31
C LEU A 40 9.04 -2.96 -3.16
N TYR A 41 8.95 -3.18 -4.47
CA TYR A 41 10.04 -2.89 -5.39
C TYR A 41 10.43 -1.41 -5.34
N GLY A 42 9.45 -0.51 -5.46
CA GLY A 42 9.67 0.93 -5.40
C GLY A 42 10.26 1.39 -4.06
N ALA A 43 9.83 0.79 -2.95
CA ALA A 43 10.38 1.09 -1.64
C ALA A 43 11.85 0.64 -1.51
N ILE A 44 12.15 -0.59 -1.94
CA ILE A 44 13.52 -1.15 -1.88
C ILE A 44 14.47 -0.31 -2.73
N THR A 45 14.10 0.02 -3.97
CA THR A 45 14.97 0.77 -4.87
C THR A 45 15.25 2.18 -4.35
N ASN A 46 14.23 2.88 -3.83
CA ASN A 46 14.42 4.20 -3.25
C ASN A 46 15.25 4.17 -1.96
N VAL A 47 15.08 3.16 -1.10
CA VAL A 47 15.93 2.98 0.09
C VAL A 47 17.38 2.69 -0.31
N LEU A 48 17.61 1.81 -1.29
CA LEU A 48 18.95 1.51 -1.80
C LEU A 48 19.61 2.76 -2.40
N LEU A 49 18.85 3.59 -3.11
CA LEU A 49 19.34 4.87 -3.64
C LEU A 49 19.81 5.79 -2.50
N LEU A 50 18.99 5.94 -1.46
CA LEU A 50 19.36 6.75 -0.29
C LEU A 50 20.62 6.21 0.39
N VAL A 51 20.72 4.89 0.58
CA VAL A 51 21.92 4.25 1.16
C VAL A 51 23.14 4.48 0.29
N ALA A 52 23.03 4.36 -1.04
CA ALA A 52 24.15 4.54 -1.97
C ALA A 52 24.68 5.98 -1.95
N VAL A 53 23.77 6.97 -2.00
CA VAL A 53 24.15 8.39 -2.00
C VAL A 53 24.72 8.80 -0.64
N LEU A 54 24.09 8.39 0.47
CA LEU A 54 24.54 8.76 1.82
C LEU A 54 25.82 8.03 2.23
N GLY A 55 26.01 6.79 1.78
CA GLY A 55 27.20 5.98 2.06
C GLY A 55 28.46 6.48 1.36
N THR A 56 28.33 7.16 0.22
CA THR A 56 29.47 7.58 -0.60
C THR A 56 29.82 9.05 -0.35
N LYS A 57 31.03 9.33 0.15
CA LYS A 57 31.49 10.71 0.44
C LYS A 57 31.60 11.59 -0.81
N GLU A 58 32.03 11.01 -1.94
CA GLU A 58 32.17 11.74 -3.21
C GLU A 58 30.82 12.20 -3.77
N MET A 59 29.77 11.36 -3.64
CA MET A 59 28.42 11.71 -4.10
C MET A 59 27.82 12.83 -3.24
N ARG A 60 28.04 12.82 -1.92
CA ARG A 60 27.57 13.89 -1.02
C ARG A 60 28.26 15.23 -1.22
N ALA A 61 29.47 15.24 -1.79
CA ALA A 61 30.20 16.46 -2.08
C ALA A 61 29.63 17.19 -3.31
N ASN A 62 28.90 16.48 -4.19
CA ASN A 62 28.32 17.07 -5.39
C ASN A 62 26.83 17.43 -5.17
N PRO A 63 26.46 18.72 -5.32
CA PRO A 63 25.12 19.20 -4.98
C PRO A 63 23.99 18.54 -5.79
N SER A 64 24.27 18.04 -7.00
CA SER A 64 23.28 17.35 -7.84
C SER A 64 22.70 16.09 -7.18
N TYR A 65 23.44 15.42 -6.30
CA TYR A 65 22.96 14.22 -5.61
C TYR A 65 21.99 14.53 -4.46
N TYR A 66 21.92 15.77 -3.96
CA TYR A 66 20.85 16.15 -3.03
C TYR A 66 19.49 16.14 -3.70
N LEU A 67 19.41 16.46 -4.99
CA LEU A 67 18.17 16.34 -5.76
C LEU A 67 17.69 14.87 -5.79
N LEU A 68 18.62 13.93 -5.96
CA LEU A 68 18.32 12.50 -5.97
C LEU A 68 17.81 12.00 -4.61
N ILE A 69 18.36 12.52 -3.51
CA ILE A 69 17.83 12.24 -2.15
C ILE A 69 16.39 12.74 -2.03
N GLN A 70 16.11 13.97 -2.47
CA GLN A 70 14.76 14.53 -2.39
C GLN A 70 13.76 13.75 -3.24
N ILE A 71 14.14 13.34 -4.45
CA ILE A 71 13.31 12.50 -5.31
C ILE A 71 12.99 11.18 -4.62
N ALA A 72 14.00 10.50 -4.06
CA ALA A 72 13.75 9.22 -3.37
C ALA A 72 12.88 9.36 -2.12
N VAL A 73 13.00 10.46 -1.37
CA VAL A 73 12.10 10.75 -0.25
C VAL A 73 10.67 11.00 -0.75
N CYS A 74 10.49 11.79 -1.81
CA CYS A 74 9.18 12.02 -2.43
C CYS A 74 8.54 10.72 -2.90
N ASP A 75 9.31 9.84 -3.55
CA ASP A 75 8.81 8.54 -4.04
C ASP A 75 8.36 7.65 -2.87
N LEU A 76 9.12 7.58 -1.78
CA LEU A 76 8.73 6.84 -0.58
C LEU A 76 7.44 7.38 0.05
N VAL A 77 7.28 8.71 0.09
CA VAL A 77 6.06 9.36 0.58
C VAL A 77 4.88 9.05 -0.34
N MET A 78 5.07 9.10 -1.66
CA MET A 78 4.01 8.77 -2.63
C MET A 78 3.58 7.31 -2.50
N LEU A 79 4.53 6.37 -2.40
CA LEU A 79 4.24 4.94 -2.19
C LEU A 79 3.45 4.70 -0.90
N PHE A 80 3.78 5.43 0.17
CA PHE A 80 3.03 5.38 1.41
C PHE A 80 1.57 5.81 1.17
N PHE A 81 1.33 6.99 0.61
CA PHE A 81 -0.03 7.47 0.33
C PHE A 81 -0.80 6.56 -0.63
N GLU A 82 -0.15 6.05 -1.67
CA GLU A 82 -0.74 5.11 -2.64
C GLU A 82 -1.24 3.84 -1.95
N THR A 83 -0.47 3.32 -0.99
CA THR A 83 -0.85 2.14 -0.21
C THR A 83 -2.13 2.40 0.60
N PHE A 84 -2.21 3.54 1.29
CA PHE A 84 -3.41 3.91 2.06
C PHE A 84 -4.62 4.13 1.16
N TYR A 85 -4.43 4.81 0.02
CA TYR A 85 -5.50 5.06 -0.94
C TYR A 85 -6.07 3.75 -1.49
N HIS A 86 -5.22 2.81 -1.90
CA HIS A 86 -5.67 1.51 -2.37
C HIS A 86 -6.38 0.69 -1.29
N MET A 87 -5.82 0.65 -0.07
CA MET A 87 -6.46 -0.04 1.06
C MET A 87 -7.84 0.53 1.38
N ALA A 88 -7.97 1.86 1.42
CA ALA A 88 -9.24 2.53 1.63
C ALA A 88 -10.23 2.24 0.49
N GLY A 89 -9.75 2.21 -0.77
CA GLY A 89 -10.55 1.88 -1.93
C GLY A 89 -11.11 0.45 -1.88
N ILE A 90 -10.32 -0.51 -1.44
CA ILE A 90 -10.75 -1.92 -1.27
C ILE A 90 -11.82 -2.02 -0.18
N VAL A 91 -11.59 -1.38 0.97
CA VAL A 91 -12.55 -1.35 2.08
C VAL A 91 -13.86 -0.70 1.63
N PHE A 92 -13.79 0.43 0.92
CA PHE A 92 -14.97 1.11 0.40
C PHE A 92 -15.74 0.25 -0.62
N ARG A 93 -15.02 -0.39 -1.56
CA ARG A 93 -15.62 -1.33 -2.53
C ARG A 93 -16.35 -2.47 -1.82
N GLN A 94 -15.75 -3.03 -0.78
CA GLN A 94 -16.35 -4.11 -0.01
C GLN A 94 -17.57 -3.65 0.78
N ALA A 95 -17.54 -2.46 1.36
CA ALA A 95 -18.63 -1.91 2.16
C ALA A 95 -19.87 -1.53 1.34
N TYR A 96 -19.70 -1.09 0.08
CA TYR A 96 -20.79 -0.48 -0.70
C TYR A 96 -21.15 -1.19 -2.01
N LEU A 97 -20.21 -1.90 -2.66
CA LEU A 97 -20.46 -2.51 -3.97
C LEU A 97 -20.76 -4.02 -3.92
N LYS A 98 -20.42 -4.71 -2.82
CA LYS A 98 -20.80 -6.13 -2.58
C LYS A 98 -22.02 -6.28 -1.66
N SER A 99 -22.51 -5.19 -1.09
CA SER A 99 -23.68 -5.15 -0.20
C SER A 99 -25.02 -4.97 -0.93
N ALA A 100 -25.00 -4.90 -2.27
CA ALA A 100 -26.17 -4.83 -3.15
C ALA A 100 -26.29 -6.12 -3.95
#